data_AF-A0A6P5F6V4-F1
#
_entry.id   AF-A0A6P5F6V4-F1
#
_cell.length_a   1.000
_cell.length_b   1.000
_cell.length_c   1.000
_cell.angle_alpha   90.00
_cell.angle_beta   90.00
_cell.angle_gamma   90.00
#
_symmetry.space_group_name_H-M   'P 1'
#
loop_
_entity.id
_entity.type
_entity.pdbx_description
1 polymer ?
#
loop_
_entity_poly.entity_id
_entity_poly.type
_entity_poly.pdbx_seq_one_letter_code
_entity_poly.pdbx_strand_id
1 'polypeptide(L)'
;MSSTTFGSVSFNSGWLRKHGTLSSNSRQCDGSLLRVRASVASSPQSLRSTKEKIDASEKSVRIGVLGASGYTGAEVVRLLANHPHFGITTMTADRKAGQPIGSVFPHLMTQDLPAMVAIKDADFSNVDAVFCCLPHGTTQEIIKSLPKQLKIVDLSADFRLSNINEYEEWYGLPHKAPELQKEAVYGLTEVLRGKIRNARLVANPGCYPTSIQLPLVPLIKAGLIELRNIIIDAKSGVSGAGRGAKEANLYTEVSEGLHSYGITKHRHVPEIEQGLSDASHSKVTVSFTPHLMPMSRGMQSTIYVEMAPGVTTDDLYLELLSAYKDEVFVRLLERGVVPHTRHVRGSNYCFMNVFEDRIPGRAIIISVVCIFSDVKYHQTIDNLVKGASGQALQNLNLMMGFPENMGLDYQPLFP
;
A
#
# COMPACT_ATOMS: atom_id res chain seq x y z
N MET A 1 23.37 -35.40 28.54
CA MET A 1 22.64 -36.53 29.15
C MET A 1 21.22 -36.02 29.39
N SER A 2 20.14 -36.69 29.02
CA SER A 2 19.95 -38.07 28.53
C SER A 2 19.46 -38.13 27.08
N SER A 3 19.57 -39.31 26.47
CA SER A 3 19.17 -39.61 25.08
C SER A 3 17.83 -40.33 25.02
N THR A 4 17.01 -40.04 24.00
CA THR A 4 15.88 -40.90 23.62
C THR A 4 15.91 -41.13 22.12
N THR A 5 16.14 -42.38 21.72
CA THR A 5 16.30 -42.81 20.33
C THR A 5 15.09 -43.66 19.97
N PHE A 6 14.37 -43.32 18.90
CA PHE A 6 13.38 -44.21 18.29
C PHE A 6 13.75 -44.44 16.83
N GLY A 7 13.87 -45.73 16.47
CA GLY A 7 14.36 -46.16 15.17
C GLY A 7 13.31 -46.09 14.07
N SER A 8 13.75 -45.75 12.86
CA SER A 8 12.96 -45.85 11.64
C SER A 8 13.11 -47.24 11.01
N VAL A 9 11.98 -47.86 10.67
CA VAL A 9 11.94 -49.13 9.93
C VAL A 9 11.59 -48.84 8.47
N SER A 10 12.55 -49.00 7.57
CA SER A 10 12.32 -48.95 6.12
C SER A 10 12.17 -50.36 5.56
N PHE A 11 10.98 -50.71 5.06
CA PHE A 11 10.81 -51.91 4.24
C PHE A 11 11.08 -51.58 2.77
N ASN A 12 11.95 -52.37 2.14
CA ASN A 12 12.25 -52.30 0.73
C ASN A 12 12.30 -53.73 0.18
N SER A 13 11.39 -54.07 -0.73
CA SER A 13 11.36 -55.36 -1.41
C SER A 13 10.58 -55.23 -2.72
N GLY A 14 11.13 -55.78 -3.79
CA GLY A 14 10.48 -55.78 -5.12
C GLY A 14 10.51 -57.16 -5.78
N TRP A 15 10.27 -57.16 -7.09
CA TRP A 15 10.37 -58.27 -8.07
C TRP A 15 9.13 -59.16 -8.33
N LEU A 16 8.66 -59.08 -9.59
CA LEU A 16 8.35 -60.17 -10.56
C LEU A 16 6.93 -60.78 -10.78
N ARG A 17 6.33 -60.31 -11.89
CA ARG A 17 6.17 -61.02 -13.22
C ARG A 17 4.95 -61.95 -13.50
N LYS A 18 4.53 -61.87 -14.80
CA LYS A 18 3.68 -62.78 -15.64
C LYS A 18 2.17 -62.46 -15.69
N HIS A 19 1.40 -62.64 -16.78
CA HIS A 19 1.66 -62.84 -18.24
C HIS A 19 0.37 -62.58 -19.07
N GLY A 20 0.46 -62.31 -20.38
CA GLY A 20 -0.61 -62.45 -21.40
C GLY A 20 -0.68 -61.28 -22.42
N THR A 21 -0.28 -61.41 -23.70
CA THR A 21 -1.03 -61.92 -24.91
C THR A 21 -2.26 -61.08 -25.28
N LEU A 22 -2.54 -60.60 -26.51
CA LEU A 22 -1.99 -60.60 -27.90
C LEU A 22 -2.52 -59.27 -28.57
N SER A 23 -2.04 -58.68 -29.68
CA SER A 23 -1.80 -59.22 -31.03
C SER A 23 -1.18 -58.15 -31.99
N SER A 24 -0.37 -58.66 -32.92
CA SER A 24 -0.16 -58.23 -34.33
C SER A 24 -0.26 -56.76 -34.80
N ASN A 25 0.85 -56.26 -35.37
CA ASN A 25 0.88 -55.84 -36.77
C ASN A 25 2.32 -55.79 -37.32
N SER A 26 2.54 -56.38 -38.50
CA SER A 26 3.86 -56.48 -39.15
C SER A 26 3.76 -56.19 -40.65
N ARG A 27 4.57 -55.24 -41.13
CA ARG A 27 4.97 -55.15 -42.55
C ARG A 27 6.44 -54.75 -42.64
N GLN A 28 7.14 -55.36 -43.60
CA GLN A 28 8.58 -55.23 -43.81
C GLN A 28 8.94 -53.89 -44.48
N CYS A 29 10.18 -53.44 -44.28
CA CYS A 29 10.94 -52.65 -45.24
C CYS A 29 12.35 -53.23 -45.36
N ASP A 30 12.91 -53.20 -46.57
CA ASP A 30 14.17 -53.87 -46.93
C ASP A 30 15.42 -53.22 -46.33
N GLY A 31 16.45 -54.05 -46.17
CA GLY A 31 17.78 -53.60 -45.76
C GLY A 31 18.62 -53.13 -46.95
N SER A 32 19.31 -51.99 -46.79
CA SER A 32 20.49 -51.67 -47.59
C SER A 32 21.61 -51.14 -46.68
N LEU A 33 22.78 -51.76 -46.77
CA LEU A 33 23.97 -51.39 -46.00
C LEU A 33 24.72 -50.26 -46.73
N LEU A 34 24.68 -49.04 -46.20
CA LEU A 34 25.60 -47.97 -46.61
C LEU A 34 26.59 -47.63 -45.49
N ARG A 35 27.88 -47.86 -45.76
CA ARG A 35 28.99 -47.35 -44.94
C ARG A 35 29.13 -45.85 -45.16
N VAL A 36 28.90 -45.04 -44.13
CA VAL A 36 29.22 -43.61 -44.17
C VAL A 36 30.65 -43.41 -43.66
N ARG A 37 31.50 -42.81 -44.52
CA ARG A 37 32.85 -42.37 -44.13
C ARG A 37 32.76 -41.15 -43.21
N ALA A 38 33.58 -41.11 -42.17
CA ALA A 38 33.77 -39.89 -41.40
C ALA A 38 34.50 -38.83 -42.26
N SER A 39 33.87 -37.67 -42.43
CA SER A 39 34.49 -36.47 -43.00
C SER A 39 34.58 -35.40 -41.90
N VAL A 40 35.79 -34.96 -41.58
CA VAL A 40 36.02 -33.90 -40.58
C VAL A 40 35.50 -32.57 -41.15
N ALA A 41 34.39 -32.09 -40.62
CA ALA A 41 33.88 -30.75 -40.91
C ALA A 41 34.54 -29.72 -39.99
N SER A 42 34.95 -28.59 -40.58
CA SER A 42 35.65 -27.49 -39.92
C SER A 42 34.82 -26.83 -38.82
N SER A 43 35.52 -26.29 -37.82
CA SER A 43 34.98 -25.56 -36.67
C SER A 43 33.87 -24.57 -37.02
N PRO A 44 32.74 -24.55 -36.27
CA PRO A 44 31.83 -23.42 -36.33
C PRO A 44 32.56 -22.17 -35.86
N GLN A 45 32.63 -21.15 -36.71
CA GLN A 45 33.04 -19.82 -36.30
C GLN A 45 32.14 -19.37 -35.14
N SER A 46 32.71 -18.67 -34.17
CA SER A 46 31.93 -18.16 -33.04
C SER A 46 30.87 -17.21 -33.56
N LEU A 47 29.62 -17.66 -33.58
CA LEU A 47 28.46 -16.78 -33.48
C LEU A 47 28.59 -16.08 -32.12
N ARG A 48 29.33 -14.96 -32.13
CA ARG A 48 29.13 -13.88 -31.18
C ARG A 48 27.69 -13.43 -31.40
N SER A 49 26.78 -14.10 -30.70
CA SER A 49 25.58 -13.47 -30.16
C SER A 49 26.07 -12.21 -29.48
N THR A 50 26.05 -11.09 -30.22
CA THR A 50 25.81 -9.80 -29.64
C THR A 50 24.54 -9.97 -28.83
N LYS A 51 24.71 -10.22 -27.53
CA LYS A 51 23.74 -9.79 -26.55
C LYS A 51 23.71 -8.28 -26.70
N GLU A 52 22.88 -7.81 -27.63
CA GLU A 52 22.18 -6.57 -27.43
C GLU A 52 21.65 -6.67 -26.01
N LYS A 53 22.21 -5.83 -25.13
CA LYS A 53 21.48 -5.49 -23.93
C LYS A 53 20.19 -4.89 -24.46
N ILE A 54 19.12 -5.67 -24.37
CA ILE A 54 17.78 -5.08 -24.32
C ILE A 54 17.87 -4.18 -23.11
N ASP A 55 17.98 -2.87 -23.35
CA ASP A 55 18.01 -1.90 -22.25
C ASP A 55 16.77 -2.17 -21.40
N ALA A 56 17.00 -2.41 -20.11
CA ALA A 56 15.92 -2.43 -19.15
C ALA A 56 15.39 -1.00 -19.10
N SER A 57 14.37 -0.74 -19.92
CA SER A 57 13.99 0.58 -20.45
C SER A 57 14.25 1.71 -19.47
N GLU A 58 15.14 2.64 -19.83
CA GLU A 58 15.43 3.81 -19.00
C GLU A 58 14.13 4.60 -18.78
N LYS A 59 13.56 4.48 -17.58
CA LYS A 59 12.22 4.97 -17.28
C LYS A 59 12.25 6.50 -17.24
N SER A 60 11.27 7.12 -17.91
CA SER A 60 11.27 8.56 -18.24
C SER A 60 11.24 9.54 -17.05
N VAL A 61 10.97 9.06 -15.82
CA VAL A 61 10.96 9.86 -14.59
C VAL A 61 11.80 9.15 -13.53
N ARG A 62 12.71 9.90 -12.91
CA ARG A 62 13.72 9.41 -11.98
C ARG A 62 13.29 9.69 -10.55
N ILE A 63 13.19 8.64 -9.74
CA ILE A 63 12.59 8.65 -8.41
C ILE A 63 13.65 8.43 -7.32
N GLY A 64 13.62 9.29 -6.30
CA GLY A 64 14.32 9.07 -5.04
C GLY A 64 13.40 8.46 -3.97
N VAL A 65 13.82 7.39 -3.30
CA VAL A 65 13.09 6.80 -2.16
C VAL A 65 13.87 7.05 -0.88
N LEU A 66 13.42 8.00 -0.06
CA LEU A 66 14.09 8.39 1.17
C LEU A 66 13.55 7.56 2.34
N GLY A 67 14.39 6.76 2.99
CA GLY A 67 13.95 5.80 4.03
C GLY A 67 13.48 4.45 3.49
N ALA A 68 14.12 3.94 2.43
CA ALA A 68 13.75 2.70 1.73
C ALA A 68 13.76 1.42 2.61
N SER A 69 14.41 1.45 3.78
CA SER A 69 14.51 0.30 4.71
C SER A 69 13.25 0.03 5.57
N GLY A 70 12.27 0.93 5.56
CA GLY A 70 10.96 0.77 6.21
C GLY A 70 9.92 0.00 5.36
N TYR A 71 8.78 -0.36 5.94
CA TYR A 71 7.72 -1.08 5.18
C TYR A 71 7.09 -0.23 4.08
N THR A 72 6.87 1.06 4.31
CA THR A 72 6.37 1.99 3.28
C THR A 72 7.39 2.18 2.15
N GLY A 73 8.68 2.32 2.49
CA GLY A 73 9.76 2.36 1.50
C GLY A 73 9.82 1.09 0.64
N ALA A 74 9.72 -0.09 1.26
CA ALA A 74 9.65 -1.36 0.54
C ALA A 74 8.42 -1.47 -0.38
N GLU A 75 7.26 -0.96 0.05
CA GLU A 75 6.06 -0.92 -0.80
C GLU A 75 6.17 0.06 -1.97
N VAL A 76 6.77 1.24 -1.77
CA VAL A 76 7.11 2.15 -2.88
C VAL A 76 7.99 1.41 -3.90
N VAL A 77 9.04 0.72 -3.44
CA VAL A 77 9.93 -0.07 -4.33
C VAL A 77 9.18 -1.20 -5.04
N ARG A 78 8.28 -1.90 -4.34
CA ARG A 78 7.43 -2.96 -4.94
C ARG A 78 6.51 -2.41 -6.03
N LEU A 79 5.85 -1.28 -5.78
CA LEU A 79 4.90 -0.68 -6.73
C LEU A 79 5.62 -0.13 -7.97
N LEU A 80 6.73 0.59 -7.77
CA LEU A 80 7.52 1.19 -8.84
C LEU A 80 8.20 0.16 -9.77
N ALA A 81 8.40 -1.08 -9.33
CA ALA A 81 8.93 -2.17 -10.16
C ALA A 81 8.20 -2.25 -11.50
N ASN A 82 6.86 -2.32 -11.47
CA ASN A 82 6.01 -2.44 -12.67
C ASN A 82 5.48 -1.09 -13.18
N HIS A 83 5.84 0.05 -12.58
CA HIS A 83 5.40 1.36 -13.09
C HIS A 83 6.13 1.66 -14.41
N PRO A 84 5.43 1.88 -15.55
CA PRO A 84 6.07 1.96 -16.87
C PRO A 84 7.01 3.17 -17.02
N HIS A 85 6.73 4.28 -16.33
CA HIS A 85 7.47 5.54 -16.51
C HIS A 85 8.38 5.94 -15.34
N PHE A 86 8.31 5.27 -14.19
CA PHE A 86 8.96 5.74 -12.95
C PHE A 86 10.07 4.75 -12.53
N GLY A 87 11.32 5.17 -12.61
CA GLY A 87 12.50 4.38 -12.27
C GLY A 87 13.21 4.90 -11.03
N ILE A 88 13.70 3.99 -10.17
CA ILE A 88 14.37 4.36 -8.92
C ILE A 88 15.84 4.61 -9.20
N THR A 89 16.28 5.87 -9.07
CA THR A 89 17.68 6.28 -9.28
C THR A 89 18.44 6.52 -7.97
N THR A 90 17.72 6.88 -6.91
CA THR A 90 18.30 7.13 -5.57
C THR A 90 17.50 6.40 -4.50
N MET A 91 18.16 5.69 -3.59
CA MET A 91 17.52 5.17 -2.37
C MET A 91 18.36 5.55 -1.16
N THR A 92 17.71 5.94 -0.06
CA THR A 92 18.42 6.26 1.18
C THR A 92 17.96 5.45 2.37
N ALA A 93 18.89 5.18 3.27
CA ALA A 93 18.64 4.61 4.58
C ALA A 93 19.66 5.17 5.58
N ASP A 94 19.30 5.17 6.86
CA ASP A 94 20.20 5.55 7.95
C ASP A 94 21.17 4.38 8.28
N ARG A 95 20.84 3.54 9.26
CA ARG A 95 21.65 2.36 9.69
C ARG A 95 21.92 1.30 8.63
N LYS A 96 21.43 1.46 7.40
CA LYS A 96 21.54 0.51 6.27
C LYS A 96 22.17 1.14 5.02
N ALA A 97 22.72 2.35 5.12
CA ALA A 97 23.58 2.92 4.08
C ALA A 97 24.72 1.96 3.69
N GLY A 98 25.11 1.97 2.41
CA GLY A 98 26.07 1.07 1.79
C GLY A 98 25.54 -0.33 1.46
N GLN A 99 24.30 -0.68 1.84
CA GLN A 99 23.73 -2.02 1.60
C GLN A 99 22.76 -2.02 0.40
N PRO A 100 22.73 -3.09 -0.42
CA PRO A 100 21.70 -3.28 -1.44
C PRO A 100 20.35 -3.59 -0.76
N ILE A 101 19.23 -3.17 -1.35
CA ILE A 101 17.93 -3.37 -0.70
C ILE A 101 17.57 -4.85 -0.51
N GLY A 102 18.06 -5.74 -1.39
CA GLY A 102 17.89 -7.19 -1.28
C GLY A 102 18.46 -7.81 0.01
N SER A 103 19.48 -7.22 0.66
CA SER A 103 19.97 -7.71 1.96
C SER A 103 19.05 -7.33 3.13
N VAL A 104 18.25 -6.28 2.95
CA VAL A 104 17.32 -5.73 3.95
C VAL A 104 15.90 -6.26 3.73
N PHE A 105 15.54 -6.56 2.49
CA PHE A 105 14.27 -7.14 2.04
C PHE A 105 14.53 -8.15 0.90
N PRO A 106 14.76 -9.44 1.20
CA PRO A 106 15.06 -10.45 0.18
C PRO A 106 14.00 -10.61 -0.91
N HIS A 107 12.73 -10.28 -0.64
CA HIS A 107 11.65 -10.31 -1.64
C HIS A 107 11.80 -9.26 -2.76
N LEU A 108 12.74 -8.31 -2.64
CA LEU A 108 13.06 -7.30 -3.66
C LEU A 108 14.36 -7.62 -4.42
N MET A 109 15.02 -8.75 -4.15
CA MET A 109 16.35 -9.08 -4.70
C MET A 109 16.41 -9.28 -6.22
N THR A 110 15.27 -9.42 -6.89
CA THR A 110 15.17 -9.64 -8.34
C THR A 110 15.21 -8.35 -9.15
N GLN A 111 15.16 -7.19 -8.49
CA GLN A 111 15.23 -5.88 -9.13
C GLN A 111 16.68 -5.37 -9.14
N ASP A 112 17.15 -4.88 -10.29
CA ASP A 112 18.41 -4.14 -10.38
C ASP A 112 18.17 -2.72 -9.87
N LEU A 113 18.71 -2.42 -8.69
CA LEU A 113 18.43 -1.20 -7.93
C LEU A 113 19.71 -0.64 -7.31
N PRO A 114 19.85 0.69 -7.20
CA PRO A 114 21.02 1.31 -6.58
C PRO A 114 21.18 0.88 -5.12
N ALA A 115 22.42 0.81 -4.64
CA ALA A 115 22.67 0.62 -3.22
C ALA A 115 22.09 1.79 -2.40
N MET A 116 21.58 1.52 -1.20
CA MET A 116 21.07 2.58 -0.34
C MET A 116 22.24 3.44 0.16
N VAL A 117 22.12 4.77 0.10
CA VAL A 117 23.11 5.72 0.64
C VAL A 117 22.59 6.41 1.91
N ALA A 118 23.46 7.06 2.68
CA ALA A 118 23.01 7.95 3.74
C ALA A 118 22.45 9.24 3.11
N ILE A 119 21.40 9.83 3.70
CA ILE A 119 20.68 10.93 3.04
C ILE A 119 21.53 12.19 2.78
N LYS A 120 22.51 12.46 3.65
CA LYS A 120 23.49 13.54 3.52
C LYS A 120 24.46 13.35 2.34
N ASP A 121 24.60 12.11 1.85
CA ASP A 121 25.51 11.71 0.78
C ASP A 121 24.72 11.40 -0.52
N ALA A 122 23.41 11.70 -0.53
CA ALA A 122 22.51 11.45 -1.67
C ALA A 122 22.55 12.61 -2.66
N ASP A 123 22.78 12.30 -3.95
CA ASP A 123 22.63 13.27 -5.03
C ASP A 123 21.19 13.28 -5.56
N PHE A 124 20.70 14.50 -5.81
CA PHE A 124 19.38 14.81 -6.35
C PHE A 124 19.44 15.50 -7.73
N SER A 125 20.64 15.69 -8.29
CA SER A 125 20.84 16.28 -9.62
C SER A 125 20.09 15.52 -10.74
N ASN A 126 19.99 14.19 -10.58
CA ASN A 126 19.34 13.26 -11.50
C ASN A 126 18.09 12.61 -10.91
N VAL A 127 17.33 13.39 -10.13
CA VAL A 127 16.04 12.99 -9.55
C VAL A 127 14.99 14.02 -9.94
N ASP A 128 13.80 13.57 -10.30
CA ASP A 128 12.68 14.43 -10.72
C ASP A 128 11.60 14.50 -9.62
N ALA A 129 11.41 13.40 -8.88
CA ALA A 129 10.50 13.32 -7.75
C ALA A 129 11.02 12.43 -6.62
N VAL A 130 10.55 12.66 -5.39
CA VAL A 130 10.92 11.86 -4.21
C VAL A 130 9.73 11.41 -3.37
N PHE A 131 9.86 10.21 -2.80
CA PHE A 131 9.01 9.69 -1.74
C PHE A 131 9.74 9.75 -0.40
N CYS A 132 9.19 10.46 0.58
CA CYS A 132 9.76 10.54 1.93
C CYS A 132 9.09 9.52 2.86
N CYS A 133 9.75 8.38 3.08
CA CYS A 133 9.33 7.30 3.98
C CYS A 133 10.04 7.39 5.34
N LEU A 134 10.17 8.61 5.87
CA LEU A 134 11.02 8.94 7.02
C LEU A 134 10.23 8.99 8.35
N PRO A 135 10.91 8.83 9.50
CA PRO A 135 10.29 9.05 10.81
C PRO A 135 9.84 10.51 11.00
N HIS A 136 8.71 10.69 11.67
CA HIS A 136 8.17 12.02 11.99
C HIS A 136 9.20 12.91 12.72
N GLY A 137 9.18 14.21 12.48
CA GLY A 137 10.09 15.21 13.03
C GLY A 137 11.48 15.26 12.38
N THR A 138 11.84 14.28 11.53
CA THR A 138 13.05 14.34 10.70
C THR A 138 12.77 14.90 9.31
N THR A 139 11.55 14.68 8.79
CA THR A 139 11.20 14.99 7.41
C THR A 139 11.18 16.49 7.12
N GLN A 140 10.79 17.32 8.09
CA GLN A 140 10.69 18.78 7.94
C GLN A 140 12.00 19.45 7.52
N GLU A 141 13.12 19.12 8.18
CA GLU A 141 14.44 19.69 7.87
C GLU A 141 14.96 19.16 6.52
N ILE A 142 14.73 17.87 6.26
CA ILE A 142 15.14 17.19 5.03
C ILE A 142 14.42 17.80 3.83
N ILE A 143 13.08 17.89 3.85
CA ILE A 143 12.28 18.48 2.77
C ILE A 143 12.61 19.96 2.57
N LYS A 144 13.01 20.68 3.62
CA LYS A 144 13.48 22.07 3.54
C LYS A 144 14.85 22.22 2.85
N SER A 145 15.70 21.19 2.92
CA SER A 145 16.99 21.17 2.23
C SER A 145 16.94 20.65 0.79
N LEU A 146 15.84 19.99 0.39
CA LEU A 146 15.69 19.42 -0.95
C LEU A 146 15.59 20.51 -2.05
N PRO A 147 16.12 20.24 -3.26
CA PRO A 147 15.99 21.15 -4.40
C PRO A 147 14.53 21.50 -4.74
N LYS A 148 14.26 22.78 -5.02
CA LYS A 148 12.89 23.30 -5.25
C LYS A 148 12.21 22.75 -6.50
N GLN A 149 12.96 22.24 -7.48
CA GLN A 149 12.39 21.63 -8.70
C GLN A 149 11.77 20.25 -8.45
N LEU A 150 12.12 19.57 -7.35
CA LEU A 150 11.60 18.25 -7.04
C LEU A 150 10.10 18.32 -6.70
N LYS A 151 9.34 17.37 -7.26
CA LYS A 151 8.05 16.95 -6.70
C LYS A 151 8.30 16.06 -5.48
N ILE A 152 7.58 16.29 -4.40
CA ILE A 152 7.79 15.64 -3.11
C ILE A 152 6.47 15.04 -2.64
N VAL A 153 6.44 13.75 -2.36
CA VAL A 153 5.34 13.10 -1.64
C VAL A 153 5.86 12.61 -0.30
N ASP A 154 5.43 13.25 0.78
CA ASP A 154 5.79 12.87 2.14
C ASP A 154 4.80 11.85 2.71
N LEU A 155 5.28 10.67 3.10
CA LEU A 155 4.47 9.64 3.77
C LEU A 155 4.49 9.79 5.29
N SER A 156 5.35 10.67 5.84
CA SER A 156 5.33 11.05 7.24
C SER A 156 4.07 11.89 7.57
N ALA A 157 3.91 12.26 8.84
CA ALA A 157 2.81 13.12 9.28
C ALA A 157 3.18 14.61 9.37
N ASP A 158 4.46 14.93 9.11
CA ASP A 158 5.07 16.22 9.43
C ASP A 158 4.41 17.42 8.75
N PHE A 159 3.83 17.21 7.56
CA PHE A 159 3.20 18.25 6.75
C PHE A 159 1.67 18.14 6.62
N ARG A 160 1.02 17.23 7.36
CA ARG A 160 -0.42 16.94 7.20
C ARG A 160 -1.35 17.93 7.89
N LEU A 161 -0.92 18.47 9.03
CA LEU A 161 -1.72 19.42 9.81
C LEU A 161 -1.40 20.85 9.36
N SER A 162 -2.39 21.53 8.80
CA SER A 162 -2.29 22.92 8.35
C SER A 162 -2.10 23.90 9.51
N ASN A 163 -2.68 23.57 10.68
CA ASN A 163 -2.50 24.31 11.92
C ASN A 163 -1.20 23.90 12.62
N ILE A 164 -0.20 24.77 12.54
CA ILE A 164 1.11 24.56 13.18
C ILE A 164 0.97 24.32 14.69
N ASN A 165 0.16 25.09 15.40
CA ASN A 165 0.02 24.95 16.86
C ASN A 165 -0.53 23.57 17.26
N GLU A 166 -1.41 23.01 16.43
CA GLU A 166 -1.98 21.68 16.62
C GLU A 166 -0.97 20.57 16.29
N TYR A 167 -0.10 20.78 15.30
CA TYR A 167 1.08 19.93 15.13
C TYR A 167 1.95 19.93 16.41
N GLU A 168 2.25 21.10 16.98
CA GLU A 168 3.08 21.18 18.20
C GLU A 168 2.43 20.47 19.39
N GLU A 169 1.11 20.62 19.59
CA GLU A 169 0.35 19.94 20.65
C GLU A 169 0.35 18.40 20.54
N TRP A 170 0.19 17.88 19.32
CA TRP A 170 0.02 16.44 19.09
C TRP A 170 1.33 15.68 18.84
N TYR A 171 2.36 16.36 18.34
CA TYR A 171 3.67 15.77 18.06
C TYR A 171 4.72 16.11 19.13
N GLY A 172 4.49 17.15 19.95
CA GLY A 172 5.35 17.51 21.08
C GLY A 172 6.67 18.18 20.69
N LEU A 173 6.74 18.72 19.47
CA LEU A 173 7.92 19.36 18.88
C LEU A 173 7.47 20.55 18.03
N PRO A 174 8.24 21.66 17.99
CA PRO A 174 7.90 22.81 17.15
C PRO A 174 7.96 22.47 15.66
N HIS A 175 7.10 23.11 14.85
CA HIS A 175 7.11 22.87 13.40
C HIS A 175 8.28 23.61 12.73
N LYS A 176 9.29 22.88 12.23
CA LYS A 176 10.57 23.42 11.75
C LYS A 176 10.55 24.04 10.34
N ALA A 177 9.46 23.84 9.61
CA ALA A 177 9.31 24.28 8.22
C ALA A 177 7.98 25.04 7.95
N PRO A 178 7.60 26.04 8.77
CA PRO A 178 6.26 26.65 8.74
C PRO A 178 5.90 27.31 7.40
N GLU A 179 6.88 27.84 6.66
CA GLU A 179 6.64 28.37 5.31
C GLU A 179 6.35 27.27 4.28
N LEU A 180 6.92 26.07 4.44
CA LEU A 180 6.61 24.93 3.57
C LEU A 180 5.27 24.28 3.92
N GLN A 181 4.79 24.41 5.16
CA GLN A 181 3.45 23.96 5.54
C GLN A 181 2.35 24.67 4.74
N LYS A 182 2.59 25.91 4.28
CA LYS A 182 1.64 26.70 3.48
C LYS A 182 1.51 26.22 2.03
N GLU A 183 2.53 25.55 1.48
CA GLU A 183 2.49 24.96 0.12
C GLU A 183 2.13 23.47 0.11
N ALA A 184 2.14 22.82 1.27
CA ALA A 184 1.81 21.39 1.39
C ALA A 184 0.31 21.14 1.11
N VAL A 185 0.04 20.23 0.18
CA VAL A 185 -1.33 19.78 -0.14
C VAL A 185 -1.58 18.42 0.49
N TYR A 186 -2.68 18.27 1.21
CA TYR A 186 -3.09 16.97 1.76
C TYR A 186 -3.46 15.99 0.63
N GLY A 187 -2.82 14.83 0.60
CA GLY A 187 -2.85 13.88 -0.51
C GLY A 187 -4.02 12.89 -0.51
N LEU A 188 -5.20 13.29 -0.05
CA LEU A 188 -6.39 12.44 -0.15
C LEU A 188 -6.97 12.58 -1.57
N THR A 189 -6.58 11.65 -2.44
CA THR A 189 -6.65 11.83 -3.89
C THR A 189 -8.05 12.16 -4.39
N GLU A 190 -9.05 11.38 -4.00
CA GLU A 190 -10.43 11.50 -4.46
C GLU A 190 -11.09 12.81 -4.00
N VAL A 191 -10.62 13.39 -2.89
CA VAL A 191 -11.15 14.64 -2.32
C VAL A 191 -10.44 15.88 -2.86
N LEU A 192 -9.12 15.81 -3.12
CA LEU A 192 -8.27 16.96 -3.42
C LEU A 192 -7.50 16.88 -4.76
N ARG A 193 -7.87 15.95 -5.65
CA ARG A 193 -7.30 15.71 -7.00
C ARG A 193 -6.80 16.96 -7.73
N GLY A 194 -7.63 18.01 -7.79
CA GLY A 194 -7.31 19.27 -8.48
C GLY A 194 -6.20 20.10 -7.83
N LYS A 195 -6.10 20.08 -6.48
CA LYS A 195 -4.98 20.71 -5.77
C LYS A 195 -3.70 19.88 -5.91
N ILE A 196 -3.83 18.55 -5.79
CA ILE A 196 -2.72 17.58 -5.85
C ILE A 196 -1.98 17.65 -7.20
N ARG A 197 -2.70 17.72 -8.32
CA ARG A 197 -2.11 17.83 -9.67
C ARG A 197 -1.11 19.00 -9.82
N ASN A 198 -1.39 20.13 -9.16
CA ASN A 198 -0.54 21.32 -9.22
C ASN A 198 0.48 21.40 -8.07
N ALA A 199 0.37 20.52 -7.07
CA ALA A 199 1.21 20.56 -5.87
C ALA A 199 2.69 20.28 -6.20
N ARG A 200 3.58 20.94 -5.45
CA ARG A 200 5.01 20.60 -5.38
C ARG A 200 5.28 19.62 -4.25
N LEU A 201 4.69 19.88 -3.08
CA LEU A 201 4.76 19.07 -1.87
C LEU A 201 3.36 18.52 -1.56
N VAL A 202 3.23 17.20 -1.51
CA VAL A 202 2.02 16.51 -1.04
C VAL A 202 2.32 15.82 0.28
N ALA A 203 1.52 16.13 1.29
CA ALA A 203 1.50 15.40 2.56
C ALA A 203 0.53 14.23 2.42
N ASN A 204 1.05 13.02 2.21
CA ASN A 204 0.24 11.83 2.00
C ASN A 204 -0.50 11.47 3.29
N PRO A 205 -1.82 11.18 3.23
CA PRO A 205 -2.63 10.85 4.40
C PRO A 205 -2.11 9.69 5.24
N GLY A 206 -2.54 9.68 6.50
CA GLY A 206 -2.48 8.50 7.35
C GLY A 206 -3.48 7.43 6.91
N CYS A 207 -3.17 6.18 7.27
CA CYS A 207 -3.98 5.02 6.91
C CYS A 207 -5.41 5.08 7.48
N TYR A 208 -5.58 5.33 8.79
CA TYR A 208 -6.91 5.51 9.39
C TYR A 208 -7.65 6.76 8.86
N PRO A 209 -7.01 7.96 8.80
CA PRO A 209 -7.60 9.14 8.16
C PRO A 209 -8.15 8.87 6.76
N THR A 210 -7.47 8.05 5.95
CA THR A 210 -7.95 7.66 4.62
C THR A 210 -9.24 6.84 4.69
N SER A 211 -9.30 5.78 5.50
CA SER A 211 -10.52 4.95 5.62
C SER A 211 -11.71 5.66 6.26
N ILE A 212 -11.48 6.78 6.96
CA ILE A 212 -12.49 7.56 7.67
C ILE A 212 -13.00 8.75 6.85
N GLN A 213 -12.11 9.48 6.16
CA GLN A 213 -12.51 10.65 5.38
C GLN A 213 -13.20 10.27 4.07
N LEU A 214 -12.79 9.19 3.40
CA LEU A 214 -13.45 8.73 2.16
C LEU A 214 -14.98 8.58 2.32
N PRO A 215 -15.54 7.86 3.31
CA PRO A 215 -16.99 7.79 3.47
C PRO A 215 -17.61 9.08 4.05
N LEU A 216 -16.94 9.76 4.98
CA LEU A 216 -17.57 10.84 5.73
C LEU A 216 -17.58 12.18 4.99
N VAL A 217 -16.55 12.48 4.18
CA VAL A 217 -16.45 13.78 3.48
C VAL A 217 -17.61 14.03 2.51
N PRO A 218 -18.05 13.06 1.66
CA PRO A 218 -19.25 13.25 0.83
C PRO A 218 -20.52 13.46 1.66
N LEU A 219 -20.76 12.60 2.67
CA LEU A 219 -21.96 12.65 3.51
C LEU A 219 -22.08 13.94 4.32
N ILE A 220 -20.95 14.47 4.80
CA ILE A 220 -20.88 15.77 5.48
C ILE A 220 -21.16 16.91 4.51
N LYS A 221 -20.55 16.92 3.31
CA LYS A 221 -20.79 17.95 2.29
C LYS A 221 -22.23 17.99 1.80
N ALA A 222 -22.89 16.83 1.73
CA ALA A 222 -24.30 16.70 1.40
C ALA A 222 -25.24 17.00 2.60
N GLY A 223 -24.71 17.23 3.80
CA GLY A 223 -25.50 17.53 5.00
C GLY A 223 -26.35 16.35 5.51
N LEU A 224 -25.99 15.11 5.13
CA LEU A 224 -26.82 13.92 5.41
C LEU A 224 -26.58 13.31 6.79
N ILE A 225 -25.48 13.68 7.45
CA ILE A 225 -25.13 13.22 8.80
C ILE A 225 -24.85 14.39 9.74
N GLU A 226 -25.13 14.15 11.01
CA GLU A 226 -24.87 15.07 12.11
C GLU A 226 -23.38 15.09 12.47
N LEU A 227 -22.86 16.26 12.83
CA LEU A 227 -21.42 16.44 13.14
C LEU A 227 -21.06 16.06 14.59
N ARG A 228 -22.05 15.72 15.41
CA ARG A 228 -21.90 15.26 16.79
C ARG A 228 -21.87 13.74 16.85
N ASN A 229 -21.29 13.19 17.93
CA ASN A 229 -21.37 11.76 18.26
C ASN A 229 -20.83 10.81 17.17
N ILE A 230 -19.94 11.28 16.29
CA ILE A 230 -19.23 10.44 15.32
C ILE A 230 -18.26 9.55 16.10
N ILE A 231 -18.55 8.25 16.16
CA ILE A 231 -17.74 7.26 16.86
C ILE A 231 -17.07 6.36 15.82
N ILE A 232 -15.76 6.21 15.92
CA ILE A 232 -14.93 5.45 15.00
C ILE A 232 -14.19 4.38 15.81
N ASP A 233 -14.65 3.15 15.67
CA ASP A 233 -13.96 1.96 16.17
C ASP A 233 -13.17 1.35 14.99
N ALA A 234 -11.86 1.58 15.01
CA ALA A 234 -10.95 1.19 13.95
C ALA A 234 -10.08 -0.01 14.34
N LYS A 235 -9.68 -0.81 13.35
CA LYS A 235 -8.89 -2.03 13.48
C LYS A 235 -7.73 -1.98 12.48
N SER A 236 -6.53 -2.45 12.82
CA SER A 236 -5.38 -2.51 11.89
C SER A 236 -4.48 -3.71 12.15
N GLY A 237 -3.95 -4.28 11.08
CA GLY A 237 -2.82 -5.20 11.13
C GLY A 237 -1.54 -4.51 11.61
N VAL A 238 -0.63 -5.31 12.16
CA VAL A 238 0.56 -4.85 12.90
C VAL A 238 1.58 -4.09 12.04
N SER A 239 1.59 -4.25 10.71
CA SER A 239 2.51 -3.50 9.85
C SER A 239 2.34 -1.98 9.92
N GLY A 240 1.18 -1.47 10.35
CA GLY A 240 0.96 -0.05 10.63
C GLY A 240 1.84 0.51 11.76
N ALA A 241 2.35 -0.34 12.66
CA ALA A 241 3.32 0.05 13.70
C ALA A 241 4.76 0.18 13.17
N GLY A 242 5.00 -0.14 11.89
CA GLY A 242 6.30 -0.06 11.23
C GLY A 242 7.24 -1.23 11.56
N ARG A 243 8.48 -1.13 11.07
CA ARG A 243 9.51 -2.19 11.19
C ARG A 243 10.44 -2.01 12.40
N GLY A 244 10.08 -1.14 13.34
CA GLY A 244 10.87 -0.95 14.57
C GLY A 244 10.73 -2.17 15.47
N ALA A 245 11.86 -2.81 15.82
CA ALA A 245 11.89 -3.89 16.81
C ALA A 245 11.53 -3.33 18.18
N LYS A 246 10.32 -3.64 18.65
CA LYS A 246 9.76 -3.31 19.96
C LYS A 246 9.13 -4.58 20.52
N GLU A 247 9.22 -4.78 21.83
CA GLU A 247 8.67 -5.95 22.52
C GLU A 247 7.19 -6.17 22.19
N ALA A 248 6.36 -5.13 22.34
CA ALA A 248 4.93 -5.14 22.00
C ALA A 248 4.59 -5.42 20.51
N ASN A 249 5.58 -5.49 19.63
CA ASN A 249 5.42 -5.83 18.20
C ASN A 249 6.01 -7.21 17.86
N LEU A 250 6.53 -7.96 18.84
CA LEU A 250 7.01 -9.33 18.63
C LEU A 250 5.85 -10.27 18.31
N TYR A 251 6.13 -11.36 17.60
CA TYR A 251 5.09 -12.29 17.15
C TYR A 251 4.22 -12.80 18.31
N THR A 252 4.82 -13.20 19.42
CA THR A 252 4.11 -13.74 20.60
C THR A 252 3.23 -12.74 21.32
N GLU A 253 3.59 -11.45 21.31
CA GLU A 253 2.81 -10.38 21.95
C GLU A 253 1.60 -9.94 21.10
N VAL A 254 1.61 -10.28 19.81
CA VAL A 254 0.61 -9.86 18.82
C VAL A 254 -0.27 -11.02 18.35
N SER A 255 0.23 -12.25 18.33
CA SER A 255 -0.53 -13.45 17.91
C SER A 255 -1.63 -13.82 18.91
N GLU A 256 -2.68 -14.51 18.44
CA GLU A 256 -3.78 -15.05 19.26
C GLU A 256 -4.60 -14.03 20.07
N GLY A 257 -4.38 -12.72 19.90
CA GLY A 257 -5.09 -11.68 20.63
C GLY A 257 -5.30 -10.39 19.83
N LEU A 258 -6.13 -9.50 20.36
CA LEU A 258 -6.32 -8.13 19.86
C LEU A 258 -6.44 -7.18 21.05
N HIS A 259 -6.00 -5.94 20.89
CA HIS A 259 -6.09 -4.94 21.96
C HIS A 259 -6.27 -3.51 21.40
N SER A 260 -7.00 -2.67 22.13
CA SER A 260 -7.09 -1.24 21.85
C SER A 260 -5.77 -0.54 22.21
N TYR A 261 -5.39 0.50 21.45
CA TYR A 261 -4.21 1.31 21.75
C TYR A 261 -4.48 2.78 21.44
N GLY A 262 -3.68 3.71 21.96
CA GLY A 262 -3.85 5.15 21.68
C GLY A 262 -5.23 5.70 22.04
N ILE A 263 -5.94 5.05 22.98
CA ILE A 263 -7.30 5.41 23.41
C ILE A 263 -7.32 6.88 23.84
N THR A 264 -8.36 7.61 23.42
CA THR A 264 -8.53 9.06 23.65
C THR A 264 -7.52 9.96 22.94
N LYS A 265 -6.22 9.63 22.92
CA LYS A 265 -5.16 10.45 22.31
C LYS A 265 -4.32 9.65 21.30
N HIS A 266 -4.79 9.60 20.06
CA HIS A 266 -4.05 9.07 18.91
C HIS A 266 -3.75 10.18 17.89
N ARG A 267 -2.52 10.24 17.36
CA ARG A 267 -2.05 11.34 16.47
C ARG A 267 -2.79 11.53 15.15
N HIS A 268 -3.62 10.56 14.74
CA HIS A 268 -4.54 10.70 13.60
C HIS A 268 -5.85 11.43 13.94
N VAL A 269 -6.19 11.66 15.21
CA VAL A 269 -7.40 12.42 15.61
C VAL A 269 -7.43 13.82 14.99
N PRO A 270 -6.42 14.70 15.14
CA PRO A 270 -6.45 16.03 14.52
C PRO A 270 -6.45 15.94 12.99
N GLU A 271 -5.85 14.90 12.41
CA GLU A 271 -5.85 14.69 10.95
C GLU A 271 -7.25 14.33 10.42
N ILE A 272 -8.00 13.52 11.18
CA ILE A 272 -9.42 13.22 10.90
C ILE A 272 -10.26 14.49 11.10
N GLU A 273 -10.14 15.13 12.26
CA GLU A 273 -10.96 16.29 12.63
C GLU A 273 -10.75 17.48 11.69
N GLN A 274 -9.51 17.74 11.24
CA GLN A 274 -9.22 18.75 10.21
C GLN A 274 -9.98 18.45 8.91
N GLY A 275 -9.87 17.24 8.36
CA GLY A 275 -10.51 16.87 7.10
C GLY A 275 -12.05 16.89 7.15
N LEU A 276 -12.65 16.50 8.28
CA LEU A 276 -14.09 16.58 8.49
C LEU A 276 -14.58 18.02 8.77
N SER A 277 -13.74 18.84 9.42
CA SER A 277 -14.03 20.26 9.66
C SER A 277 -13.96 21.09 8.38
N ASP A 278 -12.97 20.83 7.53
CA ASP A 278 -12.86 21.42 6.19
C ASP A 278 -14.08 21.08 5.31
N ALA A 279 -14.61 19.86 5.44
CA ALA A 279 -15.78 19.39 4.69
C ALA A 279 -17.11 19.97 5.18
N SER A 280 -17.23 20.29 6.47
CA SER A 280 -18.45 20.83 7.10
C SER A 280 -18.45 22.34 7.26
N HIS A 281 -17.30 23.00 7.08
CA HIS A 281 -17.07 24.41 7.45
C HIS A 281 -17.38 24.73 8.92
N SER A 282 -17.30 23.72 9.80
CA SER A 282 -17.55 23.80 11.24
C SER A 282 -16.55 22.94 11.99
N LYS A 283 -16.35 23.15 13.29
CA LYS A 283 -15.46 22.27 14.07
C LYS A 283 -16.14 20.93 14.33
N VAL A 284 -15.54 19.85 13.83
CA VAL A 284 -15.95 18.47 14.11
C VAL A 284 -15.07 17.91 15.24
N THR A 285 -15.68 17.10 16.12
CA THR A 285 -14.94 16.34 17.15
C THR A 285 -15.40 14.88 17.10
N VAL A 286 -14.43 13.96 17.08
CA VAL A 286 -14.70 12.52 16.90
C VAL A 286 -14.25 11.70 18.10
N SER A 287 -14.95 10.62 18.39
CA SER A 287 -14.42 9.56 19.26
C SER A 287 -13.69 8.54 18.38
N PHE A 288 -12.39 8.37 18.56
CA PHE A 288 -11.57 7.46 17.75
C PHE A 288 -10.80 6.48 18.65
N THR A 289 -11.03 5.17 18.45
CA THR A 289 -10.31 4.09 19.14
C THR A 289 -9.76 3.09 18.13
N PRO A 290 -8.43 3.00 17.94
CA PRO A 290 -7.80 1.99 17.12
C PRO A 290 -7.49 0.70 17.90
N HIS A 291 -7.60 -0.43 17.22
CA HIS A 291 -7.32 -1.77 17.72
C HIS A 291 -6.24 -2.46 16.88
N LEU A 292 -5.26 -3.05 17.55
CA LEU A 292 -4.24 -3.87 16.91
C LEU A 292 -4.78 -5.28 16.70
N MET A 293 -4.70 -5.78 15.47
CA MET A 293 -5.20 -7.08 15.05
C MET A 293 -4.04 -8.08 14.82
N PRO A 294 -4.25 -9.38 15.07
CA PRO A 294 -3.25 -10.44 14.89
C PRO A 294 -3.09 -10.83 13.40
N MET A 295 -2.87 -9.83 12.54
CA MET A 295 -2.68 -9.99 11.09
C MET A 295 -1.63 -8.99 10.59
N SER A 296 -0.88 -9.35 9.55
CA SER A 296 0.21 -8.48 9.05
C SER A 296 -0.31 -7.21 8.39
N ARG A 297 -1.37 -7.31 7.58
CA ARG A 297 -1.91 -6.24 6.73
C ARG A 297 -3.42 -6.13 6.88
N GLY A 298 -3.90 -4.91 6.66
CA GLY A 298 -5.30 -4.59 6.55
C GLY A 298 -5.81 -3.71 7.68
N MET A 299 -6.96 -3.09 7.46
CA MET A 299 -7.52 -2.08 8.33
C MET A 299 -9.03 -2.04 8.18
N GLN A 300 -9.77 -1.67 9.21
CA GLN A 300 -11.21 -1.46 9.12
C GLN A 300 -11.68 -0.34 10.02
N SER A 301 -12.39 0.63 9.48
CA SER A 301 -13.11 1.64 10.25
C SER A 301 -14.59 1.26 10.30
N THR A 302 -15.07 0.94 11.50
CA THR A 302 -16.51 0.86 11.79
C THR A 302 -16.92 2.20 12.38
N ILE A 303 -17.75 2.94 11.66
CA ILE A 303 -18.09 4.33 11.96
C ILE A 303 -19.58 4.41 12.27
N TYR A 304 -19.92 4.90 13.45
CA TYR A 304 -21.29 5.12 13.89
C TYR A 304 -21.59 6.61 13.78
N VAL A 305 -22.68 6.95 13.10
CA VAL A 305 -23.09 8.34 12.84
C VAL A 305 -24.57 8.52 13.15
N GLU A 306 -24.95 9.71 13.59
CA GLU A 306 -26.35 10.16 13.60
C GLU A 306 -26.70 10.73 12.21
N MET A 307 -27.82 10.30 11.64
CA MET A 307 -28.34 10.82 10.37
C MET A 307 -29.05 12.16 10.62
N ALA A 308 -29.03 13.05 9.62
CA ALA A 308 -29.78 14.29 9.70
C ALA A 308 -31.31 14.03 9.72
N PRO A 309 -32.14 14.95 10.25
CA PRO A 309 -33.58 14.74 10.36
C PRO A 309 -34.26 14.41 9.02
N GLY A 310 -34.91 13.24 8.95
CA GLY A 310 -35.60 12.74 7.76
C GLY A 310 -34.72 11.98 6.76
N VAL A 311 -33.40 11.90 6.98
CA VAL A 311 -32.47 11.13 6.16
C VAL A 311 -32.54 9.64 6.50
N THR A 312 -32.47 8.80 5.46
CA THR A 312 -32.40 7.34 5.55
C THR A 312 -31.00 6.82 5.19
N THR A 313 -30.72 5.57 5.56
CA THR A 313 -29.52 4.84 5.11
C THR A 313 -29.46 4.65 3.60
N ASP A 314 -30.63 4.63 2.95
CA ASP A 314 -30.73 4.57 1.49
C ASP A 314 -30.21 5.85 0.83
N ASP A 315 -30.45 7.03 1.43
CA ASP A 315 -29.89 8.32 0.97
C ASP A 315 -28.37 8.36 1.14
N LEU A 316 -27.85 7.92 2.29
CA LEU A 316 -26.39 7.82 2.53
C LEU A 316 -25.71 6.91 1.50
N TYR A 317 -26.34 5.77 1.18
CA TYR A 317 -25.85 4.84 0.16
C TYR A 317 -25.86 5.48 -1.23
N LEU A 318 -26.94 6.17 -1.61
CA LEU A 318 -27.07 6.83 -2.91
C LEU A 318 -26.06 7.97 -3.09
N GLU A 319 -25.81 8.75 -2.04
CA GLU A 319 -24.77 9.80 -2.07
C GLU A 319 -23.37 9.21 -2.25
N LEU A 320 -23.00 8.17 -1.49
CA LEU A 320 -21.70 7.49 -1.67
C LEU A 320 -21.58 6.83 -3.05
N LEU A 321 -22.67 6.28 -3.58
CA LEU A 321 -22.69 5.70 -4.93
C LEU A 321 -22.47 6.79 -5.99
N SER A 322 -23.15 7.94 -5.85
CA SER A 322 -23.03 9.09 -6.74
C SER A 322 -21.63 9.69 -6.70
N ALA A 323 -21.08 9.91 -5.50
CA ALA A 323 -19.76 10.49 -5.28
C ALA A 323 -18.61 9.64 -5.84
N TYR A 324 -18.77 8.31 -5.85
CA TYR A 324 -17.71 7.36 -6.20
C TYR A 324 -17.98 6.48 -7.43
N LYS A 325 -19.03 6.78 -8.21
CA LYS A 325 -19.36 6.03 -9.45
C LYS A 325 -18.21 6.00 -10.47
N ASP A 326 -17.50 7.12 -10.63
CA ASP A 326 -16.45 7.31 -11.64
C ASP A 326 -15.03 7.08 -11.07
N GLU A 327 -14.91 6.84 -9.77
CA GLU A 327 -13.60 6.58 -9.14
C GLU A 327 -13.06 5.22 -9.56
N VAL A 328 -11.76 5.11 -9.83
CA VAL A 328 -11.14 3.79 -10.05
C VAL A 328 -11.01 3.06 -8.72
N PHE A 329 -10.53 3.79 -7.71
CA PHE A 329 -10.04 3.28 -6.44
C PHE A 329 -11.05 3.35 -5.29
N VAL A 330 -12.31 3.71 -5.53
CA VAL A 330 -13.35 3.66 -4.48
C VAL A 330 -14.58 2.95 -5.03
N ARG A 331 -15.14 2.01 -4.27
CA ARG A 331 -16.32 1.23 -4.64
C ARG A 331 -17.25 1.09 -3.45
N LEU A 332 -18.50 1.48 -3.65
CA LEU A 332 -19.59 1.09 -2.77
C LEU A 332 -20.01 -0.35 -3.13
N LEU A 333 -20.23 -1.19 -2.12
CA LEU A 333 -20.72 -2.57 -2.30
C LEU A 333 -22.24 -2.60 -2.46
N GLU A 334 -22.81 -3.72 -2.93
CA GLU A 334 -24.27 -3.90 -2.98
C GLU A 334 -24.93 -3.77 -1.58
N ARG A 335 -26.21 -3.41 -1.49
CA ARG A 335 -26.87 -3.22 -0.18
C ARG A 335 -26.81 -4.47 0.71
N GLY A 336 -26.60 -4.28 2.01
CA GLY A 336 -26.51 -5.36 3.01
C GLY A 336 -25.20 -6.16 3.00
N VAL A 337 -24.27 -5.84 2.10
CA VAL A 337 -23.00 -6.55 1.94
C VAL A 337 -21.93 -6.06 2.91
N VAL A 338 -21.45 -6.95 3.78
CA VAL A 338 -20.32 -6.67 4.67
C VAL A 338 -18.98 -6.80 3.91
N PRO A 339 -18.06 -5.82 4.04
CA PRO A 339 -16.71 -5.93 3.48
C PRO A 339 -15.79 -6.81 4.40
N HIS A 340 -14.75 -7.53 3.87
CA HIS A 340 -13.77 -8.40 4.63
C HIS A 340 -12.23 -8.23 4.36
N THR A 341 -11.38 -7.94 5.37
CA THR A 341 -9.95 -7.49 5.27
C THR A 341 -8.99 -8.25 4.35
N ARG A 342 -9.23 -9.53 4.21
CA ARG A 342 -8.44 -10.44 3.39
C ARG A 342 -8.58 -10.22 1.88
N HIS A 343 -9.76 -9.79 1.40
CA HIS A 343 -10.10 -9.91 -0.01
C HIS A 343 -9.42 -8.87 -0.91
N VAL A 344 -8.72 -7.89 -0.33
CA VAL A 344 -8.05 -6.88 -1.13
C VAL A 344 -6.56 -6.67 -0.86
N ARG A 345 -6.06 -7.28 0.21
CA ARG A 345 -4.67 -7.25 0.65
C ARG A 345 -3.66 -7.21 -0.54
N GLY A 346 -2.92 -6.11 -0.69
CA GLY A 346 -1.87 -5.94 -1.71
C GLY A 346 -2.10 -4.93 -2.87
N SER A 347 -3.32 -4.41 -3.08
CA SER A 347 -3.70 -3.47 -4.16
C SER A 347 -4.11 -2.07 -3.65
N ASN A 348 -4.68 -1.15 -4.46
CA ASN A 348 -4.75 0.31 -4.15
C ASN A 348 -6.16 0.98 -4.00
N TYR A 349 -7.24 0.25 -3.98
CA TYR A 349 -8.59 0.85 -4.00
C TYR A 349 -9.21 1.09 -2.58
N CYS A 350 -10.54 1.00 -2.40
CA CYS A 350 -11.31 1.22 -1.17
C CYS A 350 -12.77 0.73 -1.29
N PHE A 351 -13.16 -0.30 -0.54
CA PHE A 351 -14.55 -0.74 -0.41
C PHE A 351 -15.26 -0.09 0.77
N MET A 352 -16.54 0.21 0.64
CA MET A 352 -17.37 0.64 1.77
C MET A 352 -18.81 0.19 1.61
N ASN A 353 -19.56 0.21 2.72
CA ASN A 353 -21.01 0.06 2.70
C ASN A 353 -21.66 0.75 3.91
N VAL A 354 -22.97 0.98 3.81
CA VAL A 354 -23.81 1.60 4.85
C VAL A 354 -24.86 0.58 5.33
N PHE A 355 -25.11 0.58 6.63
CA PHE A 355 -26.08 -0.27 7.31
C PHE A 355 -26.94 0.55 8.26
N GLU A 356 -28.16 0.11 8.52
CA GLU A 356 -28.99 0.63 9.60
C GLU A 356 -28.40 0.25 10.96
N ASP A 357 -28.36 1.21 11.88
CA ASP A 357 -28.17 0.91 13.29
C ASP A 357 -29.49 0.41 13.88
N ARG A 358 -29.43 -0.40 14.94
CA ARG A 358 -30.60 -0.76 15.76
C ARG A 358 -31.23 0.49 16.41
N ILE A 359 -30.43 1.53 16.66
CA ILE A 359 -30.88 2.81 17.21
C ILE A 359 -31.51 3.64 16.08
N PRO A 360 -32.80 4.04 16.17
CA PRO A 360 -33.44 4.87 15.15
C PRO A 360 -32.70 6.19 14.93
N GLY A 361 -32.54 6.58 13.66
CA GLY A 361 -31.80 7.79 13.28
C GLY A 361 -30.28 7.65 13.32
N ARG A 362 -29.73 6.44 13.52
CA ARG A 362 -28.29 6.16 13.37
C ARG A 362 -28.02 5.22 12.19
N ALA A 363 -26.81 5.35 11.66
CA ALA A 363 -26.27 4.48 10.63
C ALA A 363 -24.88 3.98 11.02
N ILE A 364 -24.55 2.77 10.56
CA ILE A 364 -23.22 2.17 10.68
C ILE A 364 -22.60 2.17 9.29
N ILE A 365 -21.49 2.88 9.13
CA ILE A 365 -20.69 2.87 7.91
C ILE A 365 -19.47 1.98 8.17
N ILE A 366 -19.32 0.93 7.37
CA ILE A 366 -18.11 0.08 7.40
C ILE A 366 -17.27 0.49 6.20
N SER A 367 -16.19 1.24 6.47
CA SER A 367 -15.36 1.86 5.44
C SER A 367 -13.90 1.50 5.55
N VAL A 368 -13.31 1.28 4.37
CA VAL A 368 -12.24 0.35 4.23
C VAL A 368 -11.46 0.51 2.87
N VAL A 369 -10.13 0.68 2.83
CA VAL A 369 -9.17 0.87 1.70
C VAL A 369 -8.44 -0.39 1.02
N CYS A 370 -8.76 -0.93 -0.21
CA CYS A 370 -7.82 -1.55 -1.25
C CYS A 370 -8.29 -2.42 -2.53
N ILE A 371 -9.46 -3.08 -2.71
CA ILE A 371 -10.09 -3.84 -3.91
C ILE A 371 -9.33 -4.78 -4.95
N PHE A 372 -10.02 -5.82 -5.51
CA PHE A 372 -9.81 -6.69 -6.73
C PHE A 372 -10.83 -6.43 -7.86
N SER A 373 -10.62 -6.93 -9.10
CA SER A 373 -11.70 -7.18 -10.07
C SER A 373 -11.54 -8.52 -10.81
N ASP A 374 -12.34 -9.53 -10.47
CA ASP A 374 -13.63 -9.79 -11.12
C ASP A 374 -14.47 -10.84 -10.35
N VAL A 375 -15.81 -10.80 -10.48
CA VAL A 375 -16.81 -11.72 -9.88
C VAL A 375 -17.05 -11.64 -8.36
N LYS A 376 -18.35 -11.80 -8.03
CA LYS A 376 -19.06 -11.82 -6.73
C LYS A 376 -18.31 -12.30 -5.48
N TYR A 377 -18.76 -11.78 -4.33
CA TYR A 377 -18.34 -12.01 -2.92
C TYR A 377 -17.25 -11.05 -2.39
N HIS A 378 -17.40 -10.62 -1.12
CA HIS A 378 -17.34 -9.19 -0.76
C HIS A 378 -16.35 -8.78 0.35
N GLN A 379 -15.78 -7.56 0.34
CA GLN A 379 -14.31 -7.39 0.50
C GLN A 379 -13.81 -6.13 1.30
N THR A 380 -12.74 -6.25 2.12
CA THR A 380 -11.88 -5.22 2.80
C THR A 380 -10.33 -5.50 2.62
N ILE A 381 -9.36 -4.85 3.33
CA ILE A 381 -8.31 -3.78 3.05
C ILE A 381 -6.81 -4.08 3.26
N ASP A 382 -5.94 -3.15 2.83
CA ASP A 382 -4.49 -3.09 3.14
C ASP A 382 -4.06 -1.68 3.65
N ASN A 383 -3.36 -1.63 4.79
CA ASN A 383 -2.89 -0.38 5.42
C ASN A 383 -1.58 0.19 4.84
N LEU A 384 -0.84 -0.56 4.01
CA LEU A 384 0.46 -0.13 3.47
C LEU A 384 0.39 0.40 2.02
N VAL A 385 -0.68 0.08 1.28
CA VAL A 385 -0.86 0.50 -0.12
C VAL A 385 -1.68 1.79 -0.17
N LYS A 386 -3.00 1.79 -0.40
CA LYS A 386 -3.79 3.04 -0.39
C LYS A 386 -3.88 3.69 1.00
N GLY A 387 -3.61 2.94 2.08
CA GLY A 387 -3.37 3.53 3.41
C GLY A 387 -2.02 4.26 3.56
N ALA A 388 -1.09 4.12 2.60
CA ALA A 388 0.21 4.80 2.57
C ALA A 388 0.79 4.91 1.15
N SER A 389 1.57 3.92 0.71
CA SER A 389 2.50 3.99 -0.44
C SER A 389 1.84 3.99 -1.82
N GLY A 390 0.69 3.32 -1.94
CA GLY A 390 -0.12 3.31 -3.15
C GLY A 390 -0.85 4.63 -3.36
N GLN A 391 -1.39 5.24 -2.30
CA GLN A 391 -1.92 6.61 -2.37
C GLN A 391 -0.81 7.61 -2.70
N ALA A 392 0.40 7.39 -2.17
CA ALA A 392 1.54 8.22 -2.50
C ALA A 392 1.88 8.15 -4.00
N LEU A 393 1.86 6.95 -4.59
CA LEU A 393 2.04 6.78 -6.04
C LEU A 393 0.88 7.38 -6.86
N GLN A 394 -0.37 7.22 -6.41
CA GLN A 394 -1.56 7.80 -7.05
C GLN A 394 -1.47 9.34 -7.08
N ASN A 395 -1.00 9.94 -5.98
CA ASN A 395 -0.71 11.36 -5.88
C ASN A 395 0.43 11.78 -6.82
N LEU A 396 1.53 11.02 -6.86
CA LEU A 396 2.66 11.34 -7.73
C LEU A 396 2.28 11.25 -9.22
N ASN A 397 1.47 10.26 -9.62
CA ASN A 397 0.93 10.14 -10.97
C ASN A 397 0.24 11.45 -11.38
N LEU A 398 -0.66 11.97 -10.55
CA LEU A 398 -1.33 13.25 -10.79
C LEU A 398 -0.38 14.44 -10.83
N MET A 399 0.60 14.53 -9.91
CA MET A 399 1.60 15.60 -9.85
C MET A 399 2.52 15.64 -11.08
N MET A 400 2.71 14.49 -11.73
CA MET A 400 3.56 14.30 -12.90
C MET A 400 2.77 14.20 -14.23
N GLY A 401 1.44 14.32 -14.19
CA GLY A 401 0.57 14.32 -15.38
C GLY A 401 0.21 12.95 -15.97
N PHE A 402 0.49 11.87 -15.25
CA PHE A 402 0.14 10.50 -15.66
C PHE A 402 -1.29 10.12 -15.22
N PRO A 403 -1.92 9.10 -15.85
CA PRO A 403 -3.15 8.49 -15.35
C PRO A 403 -2.99 8.04 -13.89
N GLU A 404 -3.94 8.38 -13.04
CA GLU A 404 -3.77 8.18 -11.58
C GLU A 404 -3.63 6.72 -11.17
N ASN A 405 -4.19 5.78 -11.95
CA ASN A 405 -4.12 4.35 -11.71
C ASN A 405 -2.85 3.67 -12.25
N MET A 406 -1.97 4.41 -12.92
CA MET A 406 -0.77 3.86 -13.54
C MET A 406 0.13 3.18 -12.50
N GLY A 407 0.49 1.91 -12.76
CA GLY A 407 1.25 1.08 -11.83
C GLY A 407 0.54 0.74 -10.52
N LEU A 408 -0.79 0.91 -10.46
CA LEU A 408 -1.63 0.63 -9.27
C LEU A 408 -2.77 -0.37 -9.55
N ASP A 409 -2.94 -0.82 -10.80
CA ASP A 409 -3.90 -1.85 -11.23
C ASP A 409 -3.57 -3.29 -10.74
N TYR A 410 -2.74 -3.41 -9.69
CA TYR A 410 -2.46 -4.67 -9.04
C TYR A 410 -3.76 -5.29 -8.52
N GLN A 411 -3.92 -6.59 -8.79
CA GLN A 411 -4.99 -7.39 -8.20
C GLN A 411 -4.55 -7.86 -6.79
N PRO A 412 -5.47 -7.95 -5.81
CA PRO A 412 -5.25 -8.50 -4.49
C PRO A 412 -4.66 -9.89 -4.49
N LEU A 413 -3.89 -10.13 -3.45
CA LEU A 413 -3.42 -11.44 -3.09
C LEU A 413 -4.32 -12.01 -1.99
N PHE A 414 -5.34 -12.77 -2.39
CA PHE A 414 -6.23 -13.57 -1.54
C PHE A 414 -6.03 -15.07 -1.88
N PRO A 415 -6.06 -16.04 -0.93
CA PRO A 415 -6.42 -15.96 0.49
C PRO A 415 -5.42 -15.28 1.42
#